data_AF-A0A430FWG8-F1
#
_entry.id   AF-A0A430FWG8-F1
#
_cell.length_a   1.000
_cell.length_b   1.000
_cell.length_c   1.000
_cell.angle_alpha   90.00
_cell.angle_beta   90.00
_cell.angle_gamma   90.00
#
_symmetry.space_group_name_H-M   'P 1'
#
loop_
_entity.id
_entity.type
_entity.pdbx_description
1 polymer ?
#
loop_
_entity_poly.entity_id
_entity_poly.type
_entity_poly.pdbx_seq_one_letter_code
_entity_poly.pdbx_strand_id
1 'polypeptide(L)'
;MTFVLDEWLGEWTSFETLIDSDDPYLNRAWEESDTALRGGKSPFRYILPFFGGSARRFWGWACRTAGHEHRARIGGWRITPLPAAGDAAHASNLSVSCETSHETCEQAVGRSGCESADVTQGFTLAWLGADGELIGRHDYRLDHMIDKGLEGKPCYMFHAIDAPEKQRDPFAVLIAMDPMPSRTELADGGLLSHLHFQYASAESKLLKGEGRSARLRRRMWYPTMCAAEGDLLARCNIVRALHQLPVWTELPR
;
A
#
# COMPACT_ATOMS: atom_id res chain seq x y z
N MET A 1 -12.61 2.07 12.85
CA MET A 1 -12.26 1.43 11.57
C MET A 1 -11.54 0.15 11.93
N THR A 2 -11.87 -0.96 11.29
CA THR A 2 -11.33 -2.27 11.63
C THR A 2 -10.53 -2.75 10.44
N PHE A 3 -9.31 -3.20 10.67
CA PHE A 3 -8.49 -3.80 9.63
C PHE A 3 -9.15 -5.11 9.14
N VAL A 4 -9.43 -5.20 7.84
CA VAL A 4 -10.05 -6.37 7.20
C VAL A 4 -9.06 -6.97 6.20
N LEU A 5 -8.36 -8.03 6.61
CA LEU A 5 -7.26 -8.62 5.83
C LEU A 5 -7.66 -9.02 4.40
N ASP A 6 -8.86 -9.57 4.22
CA ASP A 6 -9.32 -10.08 2.92
C ASP A 6 -9.31 -9.03 1.80
N GLU A 7 -9.54 -7.75 2.14
CA GLU A 7 -9.48 -6.64 1.18
C GLU A 7 -8.05 -6.35 0.70
N TRP A 8 -7.03 -6.81 1.43
CA TRP A 8 -5.61 -6.58 1.13
C TRP A 8 -4.97 -7.76 0.37
N LEU A 9 -5.50 -8.98 0.50
CA LEU A 9 -4.86 -10.21 0.00
C LEU A 9 -4.75 -10.27 -1.53
N GLY A 10 -3.70 -10.90 -2.05
CA GLY A 10 -3.53 -11.16 -3.48
C GLY A 10 -2.57 -10.19 -4.17
N GLU A 11 -2.69 -10.12 -5.49
CA GLU A 11 -1.79 -9.34 -6.34
C GLU A 11 -2.25 -7.88 -6.45
N TRP A 12 -1.27 -6.99 -6.41
CA TRP A 12 -1.45 -5.57 -6.69
C TRP A 12 -0.39 -5.08 -7.66
N THR A 13 -0.75 -4.12 -8.49
CA THR A 13 0.12 -3.50 -9.48
C THR A 13 0.25 -2.01 -9.20
N SER A 14 1.46 -1.48 -9.38
CA SER A 14 1.73 -0.05 -9.24
C SER A 14 0.94 0.76 -10.26
N PHE A 15 0.35 1.87 -9.81
CA PHE A 15 -0.33 2.81 -10.68
C PHE A 15 0.61 3.41 -11.75
N GLU A 16 1.94 3.39 -11.53
CA GLU A 16 2.92 3.75 -12.55
C GLU A 16 2.77 2.92 -13.83
N THR A 17 2.28 1.68 -13.74
CA THR A 17 2.03 0.85 -14.94
C THR A 17 0.93 1.42 -15.84
N LEU A 18 -0.07 2.10 -15.27
CA LEU A 18 -1.12 2.79 -16.04
C LEU A 18 -0.62 4.11 -16.61
N ILE A 19 0.35 4.73 -15.93
CA ILE A 19 1.01 5.97 -16.37
C ILE A 19 2.02 5.70 -17.48
N ASP A 20 2.71 4.57 -17.48
CA ASP A 20 3.75 4.26 -18.45
C ASP A 20 3.25 3.38 -19.61
N SER A 21 1.98 2.96 -19.59
CA SER A 21 1.39 2.12 -20.64
C SER A 21 1.28 2.85 -21.99
N ASP A 22 1.65 2.15 -23.07
CA ASP A 22 1.42 2.59 -24.45
C ASP A 22 0.11 2.02 -25.04
N ASP A 23 -0.74 1.38 -24.23
CA ASP A 23 -2.02 0.86 -24.69
C ASP A 23 -2.91 1.99 -25.23
N PRO A 24 -3.51 1.84 -26.43
CA PRO A 24 -4.29 2.90 -27.06
C PRO A 24 -5.49 3.37 -26.24
N TYR A 25 -6.13 2.48 -25.46
CA TYR A 25 -7.28 2.83 -24.64
C TYR A 25 -6.87 3.60 -23.39
N LEU A 26 -5.75 3.22 -22.76
CA LEU A 26 -5.17 3.99 -21.66
C LEU A 26 -4.69 5.37 -22.13
N ASN A 27 -4.05 5.45 -23.30
CA ASN A 27 -3.66 6.72 -23.93
C ASN A 27 -4.88 7.63 -24.11
N ARG A 28 -5.97 7.09 -24.67
CA ARG A 28 -7.23 7.82 -24.83
C ARG A 28 -7.81 8.28 -23.48
N ALA A 29 -7.81 7.43 -22.45
CA ALA A 29 -8.29 7.81 -21.12
C ALA A 29 -7.49 8.98 -20.52
N TRP A 30 -6.17 9.00 -20.74
CA TRP A 30 -5.30 10.11 -20.34
C TRP A 30 -5.54 11.38 -21.16
N GLU A 31 -5.74 11.29 -22.47
CA GLU A 31 -6.05 12.43 -23.33
C GLU A 31 -7.39 13.08 -22.96
N GLU A 32 -8.42 12.28 -22.70
CA GLU A 32 -9.72 12.77 -22.23
C GLU A 32 -9.60 13.44 -20.86
N SER A 33 -8.74 12.90 -19.98
CA SER A 33 -8.41 13.49 -18.67
C SER A 33 -7.71 14.84 -18.82
N ASP A 34 -6.67 14.93 -19.66
CA ASP A 34 -5.95 16.18 -19.97
C ASP A 34 -6.92 17.25 -20.49
N THR A 35 -7.84 16.86 -21.38
CA THR A 35 -8.88 17.75 -21.92
C THR A 35 -9.82 18.26 -20.84
N ALA A 36 -10.33 17.36 -19.99
CA ALA A 36 -11.27 17.71 -18.92
C ALA A 36 -10.65 18.68 -17.91
N LEU A 37 -9.38 18.48 -17.59
CA LEU A 37 -8.66 19.33 -16.66
C LEU A 37 -8.38 20.73 -17.21
N ARG A 38 -8.04 20.85 -18.50
CA ARG A 38 -7.90 22.15 -19.19
C ARG A 38 -9.23 22.90 -19.27
N GLY A 39 -10.34 22.18 -19.33
CA GLY A 39 -11.71 22.74 -19.30
C GLY A 39 -12.12 23.38 -17.96
N GLY A 40 -11.26 23.39 -16.94
CA GLY A 40 -11.42 24.21 -15.74
C GLY A 40 -12.27 23.60 -14.62
N LYS A 41 -12.65 22.33 -14.71
CA LYS A 41 -13.55 21.65 -13.75
C LYS A 41 -12.84 20.93 -12.60
N SER A 42 -11.51 21.02 -12.48
CA SER A 42 -10.76 20.23 -11.51
C SER A 42 -9.96 21.07 -10.50
N PRO A 43 -9.89 20.62 -9.23
CA PRO A 43 -9.01 21.23 -8.23
C PRO A 43 -7.53 21.21 -8.63
N PHE A 44 -7.11 20.31 -9.52
CA PHE A 44 -5.73 20.20 -10.01
C PHE A 44 -5.36 21.25 -11.08
N ARG A 45 -6.32 22.05 -11.57
CA ARG A 45 -6.09 23.02 -12.66
C ARG A 45 -4.93 23.98 -12.42
N TYR A 46 -4.66 24.32 -11.16
CA TYR A 46 -3.60 25.25 -10.79
C TYR A 46 -2.20 24.62 -10.79
N ILE A 47 -2.13 23.29 -10.65
CA ILE A 47 -0.86 22.55 -10.59
C ILE A 47 -0.44 22.08 -11.99
N LEU A 48 -1.40 21.77 -12.86
CA LEU A 48 -1.13 21.21 -14.19
C LEU A 48 -0.25 22.05 -15.12
N PRO A 49 -0.27 23.40 -15.11
CA PRO A 49 0.65 24.20 -15.93
C PRO A 49 2.12 23.87 -15.67
N PHE A 50 2.49 23.51 -14.44
CA PHE A 50 3.86 23.06 -14.08
C PHE A 50 4.24 21.72 -14.73
N PHE A 51 3.26 20.97 -15.23
CA PHE A 51 3.42 19.69 -15.92
C PHE A 51 3.07 19.79 -17.41
N GLY A 52 3.06 21.01 -17.98
CA GLY A 52 2.72 21.24 -19.39
C GLY A 52 1.25 20.97 -19.72
N GLY A 53 0.36 21.00 -18.72
CA GLY A 53 -1.05 20.71 -18.89
C GLY A 53 -1.36 19.23 -19.09
N SER A 54 -0.49 18.33 -18.63
CA SER A 54 -0.69 16.87 -18.69
C SER A 54 -0.92 16.29 -17.29
N ALA A 55 -2.11 15.71 -17.11
CA ALA A 55 -2.52 14.92 -15.96
C ALA A 55 -1.59 13.73 -15.78
N ARG A 56 -1.31 13.03 -16.87
CA ARG A 56 -0.44 11.85 -16.89
C ARG A 56 0.94 12.16 -16.31
N ARG A 57 1.55 13.27 -16.72
CA ARG A 57 2.85 13.72 -16.17
C ARG A 57 2.76 14.12 -14.70
N PHE A 58 1.68 14.79 -14.30
CA PHE A 58 1.45 15.14 -12.90
C PHE A 58 1.36 13.90 -12.01
N TRP A 59 0.56 12.90 -12.41
CA TRP A 59 0.44 11.65 -11.67
C TRP A 59 1.72 10.80 -11.72
N GLY A 60 2.47 10.83 -12.82
CA GLY A 60 3.82 10.22 -12.89
C GLY A 60 4.83 10.80 -11.91
N TRP A 61 4.65 12.06 -11.51
CA TRP A 61 5.42 12.65 -10.42
C TRP A 61 4.83 12.32 -9.05
N ALA A 62 3.50 12.41 -8.89
CA ALA A 62 2.82 12.26 -7.61
C ALA A 62 2.79 10.82 -7.07
N CYS A 63 2.62 9.82 -7.96
CA CYS A 63 2.46 8.41 -7.61
C CYS A 63 3.77 7.60 -7.71
N ARG A 64 4.91 8.27 -7.86
CA ARG A 64 6.21 7.63 -8.02
C ARG A 64 6.55 6.75 -6.82
N THR A 65 6.84 5.48 -7.06
CA THR A 65 7.25 4.50 -6.04
C THR A 65 8.72 4.64 -5.65
N ALA A 66 9.59 4.96 -6.62
CA ALA A 66 11.02 5.17 -6.40
C ALA A 66 11.28 6.45 -5.59
N GLY A 67 12.17 6.35 -4.60
CA GLY A 67 12.49 7.43 -3.69
C GLY A 67 13.89 7.34 -3.09
N HIS A 68 14.09 8.05 -1.98
CA HIS A 68 15.36 8.05 -1.26
C HIS A 68 15.63 6.70 -0.56
N GLU A 69 14.58 6.06 -0.02
CA GLU A 69 14.69 4.77 0.66
C GLU A 69 15.03 3.65 -0.32
N HIS A 70 14.33 3.59 -1.46
CA HIS A 70 14.56 2.61 -2.50
C HIS A 70 14.54 3.28 -3.88
N ARG A 71 15.65 3.16 -4.62
CA ARG A 71 15.84 3.93 -5.87
C ARG A 71 15.18 3.30 -7.10
N ALA A 72 14.92 2.00 -7.09
CA ALA A 72 14.24 1.34 -8.20
C ALA A 72 12.71 1.51 -8.07
N ARG A 73 12.00 1.33 -9.18
CA ARG A 73 10.54 1.36 -9.19
C ARG A 73 9.99 0.05 -8.65
N ILE A 74 8.92 0.18 -7.87
CA ILE A 74 8.12 -0.94 -7.40
C ILE A 74 7.03 -1.15 -8.47
N GLY A 75 7.01 -2.31 -9.11
CA GLY A 75 6.05 -2.68 -10.14
C GLY A 75 4.73 -3.20 -9.57
N GLY A 76 4.78 -3.73 -8.35
CA GLY A 76 3.61 -4.27 -7.65
C GLY A 76 4.01 -4.95 -6.34
N TRP A 77 3.05 -5.65 -5.74
CA TRP A 77 3.32 -6.54 -4.62
C TRP A 77 2.31 -7.68 -4.58
N ARG A 78 2.63 -8.69 -3.78
CA ARG A 78 1.72 -9.78 -3.42
C ARG A 78 1.56 -9.83 -1.92
N ILE A 79 0.32 -9.86 -1.45
CA ILE A 79 -0.03 -9.97 -0.03
C ILE A 79 -0.63 -11.34 0.22
N THR A 80 -0.11 -12.06 1.21
CA THR A 80 -0.65 -13.35 1.67
C THR A 80 -0.90 -13.31 3.17
N PRO A 81 -1.78 -14.17 3.72
CA PRO A 81 -1.86 -14.32 5.17
C PRO A 81 -0.50 -14.67 5.76
N LEU A 82 -0.25 -14.24 7.01
CA LEU A 82 0.92 -14.69 7.75
C LEU A 82 0.92 -16.23 7.86
N PRO A 83 2.08 -16.88 7.82
CA PRO A 83 2.18 -18.32 8.04
C PRO A 83 1.65 -18.66 9.44
N ALA A 84 1.00 -19.82 9.57
CA ALA A 84 0.58 -20.31 10.87
C ALA A 84 1.82 -20.52 11.77
N ALA A 85 1.69 -20.30 13.08
CA ALA A 85 2.81 -20.39 14.03
C ALA A 85 3.57 -21.73 14.00
N GLY A 86 2.97 -22.80 13.45
CA GLY A 86 3.60 -24.11 13.26
C GLY A 86 4.51 -24.24 12.03
N ASP A 87 4.39 -23.36 11.02
CA ASP A 87 5.14 -23.48 9.76
C ASP A 87 6.48 -22.71 9.81
N ALA A 88 6.59 -21.70 10.67
CA ALA A 88 7.83 -20.93 10.89
C ALA A 88 8.98 -21.77 11.49
N ALA A 89 8.66 -22.87 12.17
CA ALA A 89 9.62 -23.77 12.81
C ALA A 89 10.39 -24.66 11.81
N HIS A 90 9.95 -24.77 10.56
CA HIS A 90 10.67 -25.55 9.55
C HIS A 90 11.73 -24.75 8.77
N ALA A 91 11.71 -23.42 8.83
CA ALA A 91 12.71 -22.56 8.19
C ALA A 91 13.92 -22.23 9.07
N SER A 92 13.91 -22.62 10.34
CA SER A 92 14.92 -22.25 11.34
C SER A 92 15.47 -23.45 12.11
N ASN A 93 15.91 -24.49 11.41
CA ASN A 93 16.78 -25.53 12.00
C ASN A 93 18.23 -25.36 11.51
N LEU A 94 18.91 -24.35 12.05
CA LEU A 94 20.35 -24.44 12.27
C LEU A 94 20.56 -24.61 13.78
N SER A 95 21.09 -25.78 14.13
CA SER A 95 21.30 -26.34 15.46
C SER A 95 21.91 -25.39 16.49
N VAL A 96 21.27 -25.28 17.66
CA VAL A 96 21.97 -25.14 18.95
C VAL A 96 21.24 -25.97 19.99
N SER A 97 21.89 -27.06 20.41
CA SER A 97 21.56 -27.86 21.58
C SER A 97 22.16 -27.20 22.83
N CYS A 98 21.35 -26.94 23.86
CA CYS A 98 21.83 -26.87 25.23
C CYS A 98 20.70 -27.16 26.24
N GLU A 99 20.86 -28.31 26.89
CA GLU A 99 20.55 -28.69 28.28
C GLU A 99 19.36 -28.05 29.01
N THR A 100 18.43 -28.93 29.41
CA THR A 100 17.27 -28.66 30.26
C THR A 100 17.63 -28.94 31.72
N SER A 101 17.47 -27.95 32.60
CA SER A 101 17.26 -28.17 34.04
C SER A 101 15.85 -27.71 34.41
N HIS A 102 15.16 -28.59 35.12
CA HIS A 102 13.81 -28.41 35.67
C HIS A 102 13.78 -27.32 36.73
N GLU A 103 12.76 -26.46 36.69
CA GLU A 103 12.09 -25.97 37.90
C GLU A 103 10.68 -25.45 37.59
N THR A 104 9.70 -26.03 38.26
CA THR A 104 8.29 -25.64 38.29
C THR A 104 8.04 -24.64 39.42
N CYS A 105 7.23 -23.61 39.21
CA CYS A 105 6.39 -23.06 40.28
C CYS A 105 5.18 -22.29 39.73
N GLU A 106 4.02 -22.58 40.31
CA GLU A 106 2.69 -22.08 39.96
C GLU A 106 2.41 -20.65 40.48
N GLN A 107 1.31 -20.09 39.93
CA GLN A 107 0.39 -19.08 40.47
C GLN A 107 0.74 -17.59 40.39
N ALA A 108 -0.08 -16.86 39.63
CA ALA A 108 -0.85 -15.72 40.15
C ALA A 108 -2.06 -15.40 39.24
N VAL A 109 -3.27 -15.59 39.78
CA VAL A 109 -4.54 -15.04 39.25
C VAL A 109 -4.71 -13.63 39.82
N GLY A 110 -5.02 -12.63 38.98
CA GLY A 110 -5.54 -11.36 39.48
C GLY A 110 -5.52 -10.16 38.54
N ARG A 111 -6.68 -9.89 37.93
CA ARG A 111 -7.23 -8.56 37.53
C ARG A 111 -6.41 -7.65 36.61
N SER A 112 -6.95 -7.44 35.41
CA SER A 112 -7.59 -6.16 35.02
C SER A 112 -7.72 -6.17 33.50
N GLY A 113 -8.96 -6.09 32.99
CA GLY A 113 -9.21 -5.96 31.56
C GLY A 113 -8.63 -4.66 31.04
N CYS A 114 -7.44 -4.72 30.46
CA CYS A 114 -7.22 -4.05 29.20
C CYS A 114 -7.66 -5.04 28.12
N GLU A 115 -8.57 -4.64 27.23
CA GLU A 115 -8.66 -5.31 25.94
C GLU A 115 -7.28 -5.16 25.32
N SER A 116 -6.48 -6.23 25.36
CA SER A 116 -5.30 -6.34 24.53
C SER A 116 -5.81 -6.20 23.10
N ALA A 117 -5.53 -5.08 22.45
CA ALA A 117 -5.68 -4.97 21.01
C ALA A 117 -5.07 -6.25 20.42
N ASP A 118 -5.84 -7.00 19.64
CA ASP A 118 -5.44 -8.30 19.13
C ASP A 118 -4.16 -8.12 18.28
N VAL A 119 -3.00 -8.35 18.91
CA VAL A 119 -1.64 -8.09 18.38
C VAL A 119 -1.27 -9.09 17.27
N THR A 120 -2.23 -9.84 16.74
CA THR A 120 -2.01 -10.91 15.76
C THR A 120 -2.32 -10.49 14.32
N GLN A 121 -2.89 -9.31 14.10
CA GLN A 121 -3.24 -8.85 12.75
C GLN A 121 -1.99 -8.48 11.93
N GLY A 122 -1.93 -8.95 10.68
CA GLY A 122 -0.79 -8.76 9.81
C GLY A 122 -0.87 -9.58 8.52
N PHE A 123 0.17 -9.50 7.71
CA PHE A 123 0.29 -10.23 6.45
C PHE A 123 1.75 -10.37 6.04
N THR A 124 2.03 -11.33 5.15
CA THR A 124 3.29 -11.35 4.43
C THR A 124 3.15 -10.55 3.14
N LEU A 125 4.09 -9.66 2.86
CA LEU A 125 4.11 -8.86 1.63
C LEU A 125 5.42 -9.10 0.88
N ALA A 126 5.29 -9.51 -0.38
CA ALA A 126 6.37 -9.63 -1.34
C ALA A 126 6.39 -8.41 -2.27
N TRP A 127 7.42 -7.58 -2.16
CA TRP A 127 7.65 -6.39 -2.97
C TRP A 127 8.22 -6.81 -4.33
N LEU A 128 7.62 -6.32 -5.42
CA LEU A 128 8.04 -6.66 -6.78
C LEU A 128 8.60 -5.43 -7.49
N GLY A 129 9.71 -5.60 -8.19
CA GLY A 129 10.29 -4.62 -9.08
C GLY A 129 9.43 -4.38 -10.33
N ALA A 130 9.79 -3.39 -11.14
CA ALA A 130 9.10 -3.08 -12.39
C ALA A 130 9.18 -4.21 -13.44
N ASP A 131 10.20 -5.07 -13.33
CA ASP A 131 10.39 -6.28 -14.11
C ASP A 131 9.63 -7.50 -13.56
N GLY A 132 8.97 -7.37 -12.41
CA GLY A 132 8.28 -8.44 -11.70
C GLY A 132 9.18 -9.27 -10.79
N GLU A 133 10.48 -8.97 -10.69
CA GLU A 133 11.41 -9.67 -9.81
C GLU A 133 11.16 -9.32 -8.34
N LEU A 134 11.44 -10.27 -7.45
CA LEU A 134 11.31 -10.05 -6.01
C LEU A 134 12.42 -9.10 -5.52
N ILE A 135 12.02 -7.96 -4.96
CA ILE A 135 12.97 -6.96 -4.42
C ILE A 135 12.96 -6.87 -2.89
N GLY A 136 12.01 -7.54 -2.24
CA GLY A 136 11.92 -7.64 -0.78
C GLY A 136 10.74 -8.51 -0.36
N ARG A 137 10.82 -9.12 0.81
CA ARG A 137 9.71 -9.88 1.40
C ARG A 137 9.79 -9.78 2.91
N HIS A 138 8.67 -9.44 3.54
CA HIS A 138 8.59 -9.32 4.99
C HIS A 138 7.24 -9.77 5.52
N ASP A 139 7.27 -10.28 6.75
CA ASP A 139 6.10 -10.48 7.58
C ASP A 139 5.79 -9.18 8.34
N TYR A 140 4.67 -8.55 8.04
CA TYR A 140 4.23 -7.31 8.67
C TYR A 140 3.22 -7.58 9.77
N ARG A 141 3.40 -6.94 10.92
CA ARG A 141 2.38 -6.83 11.98
C ARG A 141 1.76 -5.45 11.95
N LEU A 142 0.43 -5.40 12.09
CA LEU A 142 -0.27 -4.17 12.41
C LEU A 142 0.14 -3.72 13.81
N ASP A 143 0.64 -2.49 13.92
CA ASP A 143 1.04 -1.91 15.20
C ASP A 143 -0.04 -0.93 15.70
N HIS A 144 -0.28 0.16 14.94
CA HIS A 144 -1.25 1.17 15.33
C HIS A 144 -1.86 1.87 14.11
N MET A 145 -2.86 2.73 14.36
CA MET A 145 -3.46 3.58 13.32
C MET A 145 -3.13 5.06 13.52
N ILE A 146 -3.12 5.80 12.41
CA ILE A 146 -3.06 7.25 12.38
C ILE A 146 -4.37 7.78 11.80
N ASP A 147 -5.18 8.47 12.60
CA ASP A 147 -6.51 8.94 12.20
C ASP A 147 -6.51 9.94 11.04
N LYS A 148 -5.44 10.75 10.93
CA LYS A 148 -5.30 11.82 9.92
C LYS A 148 -4.04 11.60 9.07
N GLY A 149 -3.98 10.46 8.41
CA GLY A 149 -2.89 10.04 7.54
C GLY A 149 -2.95 10.65 6.13
N LEU A 150 -2.79 9.78 5.13
CA LEU A 150 -2.80 10.09 3.70
C LEU A 150 -4.17 10.64 3.30
N GLU A 151 -4.19 11.74 2.54
CA GLU A 151 -5.43 12.50 2.23
C GLU A 151 -6.20 13.00 3.47
N GLY A 152 -5.65 12.85 4.67
CA GLY A 152 -6.39 13.04 5.92
C GLY A 152 -7.36 11.93 6.30
N LYS A 153 -7.32 10.80 5.61
CA LYS A 153 -8.03 9.57 5.99
C LYS A 153 -7.21 8.75 7.00
N PRO A 154 -7.84 7.81 7.72
CA PRO A 154 -7.13 6.87 8.58
C PRO A 154 -6.12 6.03 7.77
N CYS A 155 -4.96 5.77 8.38
CA CYS A 155 -3.96 4.85 7.84
C CYS A 155 -3.50 3.86 8.91
N TYR A 156 -3.17 2.66 8.49
CA TYR A 156 -2.60 1.60 9.30
C TYR A 156 -1.07 1.65 9.21
N MET A 157 -0.41 1.55 10.36
CA MET A 157 1.04 1.43 10.48
C MET A 157 1.41 -0.03 10.67
N PHE A 158 2.29 -0.53 9.81
CA PHE A 158 2.79 -1.89 9.82
C PHE A 158 4.30 -1.90 10.00
N HIS A 159 4.78 -2.81 10.84
CA HIS A 159 6.20 -3.07 11.05
C HIS A 159 6.55 -4.47 10.58
N ALA A 160 7.60 -4.58 9.76
CA ALA A 160 8.19 -5.87 9.42
C ALA A 160 8.85 -6.47 10.66
N ILE A 161 8.46 -7.68 11.03
CA ILE A 161 8.99 -8.37 12.23
C ILE A 161 10.28 -9.14 11.97
N ASP A 162 10.58 -9.40 10.71
CA ASP A 162 11.76 -10.12 10.23
C ASP A 162 12.81 -9.18 9.59
N ALA A 163 12.54 -7.88 9.54
CA ALA A 163 13.47 -6.91 8.99
C ALA A 163 14.70 -6.74 9.91
N PRO A 164 15.93 -6.86 9.38
CA PRO A 164 17.14 -6.76 10.18
C PRO A 164 17.38 -5.32 10.69
N GLU A 165 17.26 -5.11 12.02
CA GLU A 165 17.42 -3.80 12.68
C GLU A 165 18.69 -3.03 12.26
N LYS A 166 19.79 -3.75 12.02
CA LYS A 166 21.09 -3.15 11.71
C LYS A 166 21.26 -2.72 10.25
N GLN A 167 20.39 -3.16 9.34
CA GLN A 167 20.61 -3.00 7.89
C GLN A 167 19.82 -1.84 7.26
N ARG A 168 19.04 -1.07 8.04
CA ARG A 168 18.18 0.01 7.51
C ARG A 168 17.39 -0.44 6.28
N ASP A 169 16.73 -1.58 6.39
CA ASP A 169 15.93 -2.15 5.31
C ASP A 169 14.87 -1.13 4.86
N PRO A 170 14.85 -0.70 3.59
CA PRO A 170 13.92 0.34 3.14
C PRO A 170 12.45 -0.04 3.32
N PHE A 171 12.13 -1.32 3.44
CA PHE A 171 10.78 -1.84 3.57
C PHE A 171 10.39 -2.14 5.03
N ALA A 172 11.22 -1.82 6.03
CA ALA A 172 10.93 -2.17 7.42
C ALA A 172 9.61 -1.61 7.98
N VAL A 173 9.15 -0.45 7.48
CA VAL A 173 7.92 0.20 7.92
C VAL A 173 7.06 0.52 6.72
N LEU A 174 5.77 0.17 6.80
CA LEU A 174 4.75 0.45 5.79
C LEU A 174 3.59 1.19 6.46
N ILE A 175 3.19 2.33 5.88
CA ILE A 175 1.93 2.98 6.22
C ILE A 175 1.03 3.01 4.99
N ALA A 176 -0.23 2.59 5.15
CA ALA A 176 -1.18 2.56 4.05
C ALA A 176 -2.59 2.90 4.51
N MET A 177 -3.38 3.49 3.62
CA MET A 177 -4.82 3.59 3.83
C MET A 177 -5.48 2.24 3.53
N ASP A 178 -6.72 2.07 3.99
CA ASP A 178 -7.53 0.92 3.60
C ASP A 178 -7.78 0.90 2.08
N PRO A 179 -7.72 -0.27 1.41
CA PRO A 179 -8.21 -0.45 0.06
C PRO A 179 -9.60 0.14 -0.14
N MET A 180 -9.75 0.94 -1.19
CA MET A 180 -11.04 1.48 -1.58
C MET A 180 -11.14 1.64 -3.10
N PRO A 181 -12.33 1.42 -3.70
CA PRO A 181 -13.48 0.74 -3.11
C PRO A 181 -13.19 -0.71 -2.68
N SER A 182 -14.14 -1.40 -2.04
CA SER A 182 -13.96 -2.83 -1.75
C SER A 182 -13.76 -3.60 -3.05
N ARG A 183 -12.94 -4.65 -3.01
CA ARG A 183 -12.63 -5.45 -4.21
C ARG A 183 -13.86 -6.12 -4.80
N THR A 184 -14.86 -6.45 -3.97
CA THR A 184 -16.09 -7.07 -4.45
C THR A 184 -16.95 -6.11 -5.28
N GLU A 185 -16.80 -4.79 -5.08
CA GLU A 185 -17.57 -3.78 -5.84
C GLU A 185 -17.26 -3.82 -7.33
N LEU A 186 -16.08 -4.30 -7.73
CA LEU A 186 -15.71 -4.41 -9.14
C LEU A 186 -16.70 -5.31 -9.92
N ALA A 187 -17.20 -6.37 -9.30
CA ALA A 187 -18.15 -7.30 -9.92
C ALA A 187 -19.51 -6.62 -10.24
N ASP A 188 -19.85 -5.56 -9.51
CA ASP A 188 -21.08 -4.78 -9.67
C ASP A 188 -20.88 -3.54 -10.54
N GLY A 189 -19.78 -3.47 -11.29
CA GLY A 189 -19.43 -2.33 -12.14
C GLY A 189 -18.78 -1.16 -11.39
N GLY A 190 -18.34 -1.41 -10.15
CA GLY A 190 -17.54 -0.48 -9.36
C GLY A 190 -16.14 -0.24 -9.94
N LEU A 191 -15.40 0.67 -9.31
CA LEU A 191 -14.02 0.95 -9.70
C LEU A 191 -13.09 -0.16 -9.18
N LEU A 192 -11.96 -0.32 -9.86
CA LEU A 192 -10.91 -1.19 -9.40
C LEU A 192 -10.35 -0.65 -8.05
N SER A 193 -10.23 -1.56 -7.07
CA SER A 193 -9.75 -1.22 -5.73
C SER A 193 -8.31 -0.72 -5.79
N HIS A 194 -8.01 0.26 -4.96
CA HIS A 194 -6.68 0.85 -4.87
C HIS A 194 -6.40 1.33 -3.45
N LEU A 195 -5.12 1.53 -3.15
CA LEU A 195 -4.68 2.10 -1.90
C LEU A 195 -3.46 2.98 -2.09
N HIS A 196 -3.33 3.93 -1.18
CA HIS A 196 -2.18 4.81 -1.07
C HIS A 196 -1.29 4.37 0.07
N PHE A 197 0.02 4.45 -0.15
CA PHE A 197 0.99 3.99 0.85
C PHE A 197 2.26 4.84 0.87
N GLN A 198 3.02 4.71 1.96
CA GLN A 198 4.41 5.13 2.07
C GLN A 198 5.20 4.05 2.80
N TYR A 199 6.50 3.99 2.57
CA TYR A 199 7.37 3.00 3.18
C TYR A 199 8.71 3.65 3.53
N ALA A 200 9.36 3.14 4.57
CA ALA A 200 10.69 3.56 4.96
C ALA A 200 11.37 2.54 5.88
N SER A 201 12.68 2.73 6.05
CA SER A 201 13.46 1.95 7.02
C SER A 201 13.22 2.29 8.49
N ALA A 202 12.45 3.34 8.79
CA ALA A 202 12.08 3.70 10.16
C ALA A 202 10.85 4.61 10.18
N GLU A 203 10.02 4.47 11.22
CA GLU A 203 8.81 5.28 11.41
C GLU A 203 9.13 6.78 11.46
N SER A 204 10.24 7.17 12.09
CA SER A 204 10.67 8.58 12.21
C SER A 204 10.91 9.27 10.86
N LYS A 205 11.08 8.51 9.76
CA LYS A 205 11.18 9.02 8.39
C LYS A 205 9.82 9.29 7.76
N LEU A 206 8.77 8.63 8.22
CA LEU A 206 7.39 8.81 7.77
C LEU A 206 6.65 9.80 8.67
N LEU A 207 6.91 9.77 9.98
CA LEU A 207 6.20 10.54 10.99
C LEU A 207 7.03 11.67 11.61
N LYS A 208 6.33 12.71 12.05
CA LYS A 208 6.83 13.79 12.90
C LYS A 208 6.13 13.70 14.26
N GLY A 209 6.91 13.74 15.33
CA GLY A 209 6.42 13.54 16.69
C GLY A 209 6.34 12.06 17.05
N GLU A 210 5.84 11.77 18.25
CA GLU A 210 5.77 10.43 18.82
C GLU A 210 4.39 10.16 19.45
N GLY A 211 4.08 8.88 19.61
CA GLY A 211 2.84 8.40 20.22
C GLY A 211 1.58 8.91 19.51
N ARG A 212 0.50 9.10 20.26
CA ARG A 212 -0.82 9.53 19.73
C ARG A 212 -0.82 10.90 19.04
N SER A 213 0.24 11.68 19.20
CA SER A 213 0.37 13.00 18.58
C SER A 213 1.11 12.96 17.23
N ALA A 214 1.69 11.81 16.88
CA ALA A 214 2.47 11.64 15.66
C ALA A 214 1.62 11.93 14.41
N ARG A 215 2.25 12.57 13.43
CA ARG A 215 1.62 12.94 12.16
C ARG A 215 2.53 12.60 11.01
N LEU A 216 1.95 12.20 9.88
CA LEU A 216 2.69 12.04 8.63
C LEU A 216 3.43 13.33 8.25
N ARG A 217 4.72 13.19 7.91
CA ARG A 217 5.55 14.28 7.39
C ARG A 217 5.06 14.76 6.03
N ARG A 218 4.56 13.85 5.21
CA ARG A 218 3.99 14.12 3.88
C ARG A 218 2.65 13.41 3.78
N ARG A 219 1.56 14.16 3.60
CA ARG A 219 0.19 13.61 3.56
C ARG A 219 -0.38 13.49 2.15
N MET A 220 0.34 14.03 1.18
CA MET A 220 -0.02 14.12 -0.23
C MET A 220 1.15 13.60 -1.07
N TRP A 221 0.85 13.20 -2.30
CA TRP A 221 1.83 12.73 -3.29
C TRP A 221 2.51 11.45 -2.83
N TYR A 222 1.73 10.37 -2.86
CA TYR A 222 2.09 9.05 -2.39
C TYR A 222 2.00 8.04 -3.54
N PRO A 223 2.86 7.00 -3.50
CA PRO A 223 2.67 5.78 -4.25
C PRO A 223 1.25 5.22 -4.14
N THR A 224 0.78 4.62 -5.23
CA THR A 224 -0.55 4.00 -5.29
C THR A 224 -0.44 2.61 -5.91
N MET A 225 -1.08 1.65 -5.28
CA MET A 225 -1.29 0.31 -5.82
C MET A 225 -2.75 0.14 -6.23
N CYS A 226 -2.97 -0.59 -7.32
CA CYS A 226 -4.29 -1.01 -7.78
C CYS A 226 -4.37 -2.53 -7.73
N ALA A 227 -5.54 -3.08 -7.45
CA ALA A 227 -5.75 -4.52 -7.48
C ALA A 227 -5.47 -5.07 -8.89
N ALA A 228 -4.84 -6.24 -9.02
CA ALA A 228 -4.35 -6.70 -10.33
C ALA A 228 -5.41 -7.37 -11.21
N GLU A 229 -6.53 -7.81 -10.63
CA GLU A 229 -7.62 -8.55 -11.28
C GLU A 229 -8.45 -7.73 -12.27
N GLY A 230 -8.29 -6.39 -12.28
CA GLY A 230 -8.97 -5.52 -13.21
C GLY A 230 -8.52 -5.73 -14.65
N ASP A 231 -9.49 -5.87 -15.55
CA ASP A 231 -9.26 -5.87 -16.99
C ASP A 231 -8.85 -4.48 -17.50
N LEU A 232 -8.63 -4.37 -18.82
CA LEU A 232 -8.23 -3.11 -19.44
C LEU A 232 -9.28 -1.99 -19.27
N LEU A 233 -10.57 -2.33 -19.29
CA LEU A 233 -11.65 -1.38 -19.08
C LEU A 233 -11.63 -0.81 -17.66
N ALA A 234 -11.49 -1.67 -16.65
CA ALA A 234 -11.38 -1.28 -15.25
C ALA A 234 -10.16 -0.38 -15.01
N ARG A 235 -9.01 -0.70 -15.62
CA ARG A 235 -7.79 0.12 -15.57
C ARG A 235 -8.00 1.50 -16.19
N CYS A 236 -8.64 1.57 -17.35
CA CYS A 236 -9.01 2.86 -17.96
C CYS A 236 -9.96 3.65 -17.06
N ASN A 237 -10.93 2.98 -16.43
CA ASN A 237 -11.94 3.62 -15.60
C ASN A 237 -11.37 4.22 -14.30
N ILE A 238 -10.32 3.64 -13.70
CA ILE A 238 -9.58 4.31 -12.61
C ILE A 238 -9.02 5.65 -13.11
N VAL A 239 -8.31 5.66 -14.25
CA VAL A 239 -7.70 6.89 -14.79
C VAL A 239 -8.77 7.97 -15.01
N ARG A 240 -9.93 7.58 -15.52
CA ARG A 240 -11.07 8.49 -15.74
C ARG A 240 -11.65 9.01 -14.43
N ALA A 241 -11.85 8.14 -13.45
CA ALA A 241 -12.44 8.49 -12.16
C ALA A 241 -11.60 9.51 -11.37
N LEU A 242 -10.26 9.43 -11.45
CA LEU A 242 -9.35 10.42 -10.85
C LEU A 242 -9.64 11.86 -11.31
N HIS A 243 -10.22 12.01 -12.50
CA HIS A 243 -10.52 13.30 -13.12
C HIS A 243 -12.03 13.59 -13.19
N GLN A 244 -12.83 12.86 -12.41
CA GLN A 244 -14.29 12.99 -12.34
C GLN A 244 -14.96 12.81 -13.71
N LEU A 245 -14.34 12.03 -14.60
CA LEU A 245 -14.94 11.65 -15.87
C LEU A 245 -15.89 10.46 -15.65
N PRO A 246 -17.00 10.40 -16.40
CA PRO A 246 -17.86 9.22 -16.41
C PRO A 246 -17.06 7.98 -16.82
N VAL A 247 -17.28 6.86 -16.15
CA VAL A 247 -16.67 5.57 -16.53
C VAL A 247 -17.20 5.10 -17.89
N TRP A 248 -16.36 4.36 -18.62
CA TRP A 248 -16.78 3.63 -19.81
C TRP A 248 -17.47 2.33 -19.42
N THR A 249 -18.54 1.98 -20.14
CA THR A 249 -19.22 0.68 -20.02
C THR A 249 -18.60 -0.39 -20.90
N GLU A 250 -17.91 0.02 -21.97
CA GLU A 250 -17.14 -0.83 -22.88
C GLU A 250 -15.93 -0.04 -23.39
N LEU A 251 -14.89 -0.73 -23.88
CA LEU A 251 -13.77 -0.04 -24.51
C LEU A 251 -14.26 0.70 -25.76
N PRO A 252 -13.95 2.00 -25.89
CA PRO A 252 -14.53 2.81 -26.94
C PRO A 252 -13.95 2.43 -28.30
N ARG A 253 -14.81 2.22 -29.29
CA ARG A 253 -14.40 1.89 -30.66
C ARG A 253 -13.61 3.02 -31.33
#